data_AF-A0A2D7MM91-F1
#
_entry.id   AF-A0A2D7MM91-F1
#
_cell.length_a   1.000
_cell.length_b   1.000
_cell.length_c   1.000
_cell.angle_alpha   90.00
_cell.angle_beta   90.00
_cell.angle_gamma   90.00
#
_symmetry.space_group_name_H-M   'P 1'
#
loop_
_entity.id
_entity.type
_entity.pdbx_description
1 polymer ?
#
loop_
_entity_poly.entity_id
_entity_poly.type
_entity_poly.pdbx_seq_one_letter_code
_entity_poly.pdbx_strand_id
1 'polypeptide(L)'
;MTKLNMINSQSPPKEWSISLFTQIIRRSQFFRWHYRKAAKSGKAFSQHIASHNIPITDPWKGDANKGQPLATGITPLIMLEQRWHDFAWLRDMREYGGQNARTYARRYLLDWIMQHGIWEKATWHPIRLAQRIRSLILTWSWYGQSAPESQQIQILTSLIIQSGFLQKDLSRLTDNDDRLNAYSAILMDIAFRQPDADISTLTSKIFATLDELLMEDGCHISRRIDKHMTCLGFLHDMRYALAIIQKTQTEADITDHLARLDQQIAMMGAIGRMWRLGDNALLAMRHGIDAPPILTELVLDKSGPRGKICQHATQGGFMRMASGRSVVVMNTAPTRNGNLLSPDADADAAANAIEFSFQKQRILISSGYHHDLMASHPHLADLMKGTSAHSTLSIDMINSSQITEPTSSTMRAPAMAGRNSGHMRAPRQAIATKIDYGPASGGSLAVAEHNGYQSLFGALHERKLYLATGGHILKGQDIIRYTGDPGNIPSEAIIRFHLHPRIHASQTNNRTILLKLPANMPSWKFICSEGHISLEDSITAINGHPQRCQQIVISVALSELREHMKLETSWGFVKLARKQVKPV
;
A
#
# COMPACT_ATOMS: atom_id res chain seq x y z
N MET A 1 -34.26 -19.19 37.59
CA MET A 1 -35.01 -18.48 36.53
C MET A 1 -34.47 -17.05 36.44
N THR A 2 -33.52 -16.79 35.53
CA THR A 2 -33.74 -16.05 34.24
C THR A 2 -33.46 -14.54 34.49
N LYS A 3 -32.52 -13.80 33.89
CA LYS A 3 -31.69 -13.91 32.68
C LYS A 3 -30.48 -12.96 32.85
N LEU A 4 -29.25 -13.44 32.63
CA LEU A 4 -28.08 -12.60 32.35
C LEU A 4 -28.23 -12.01 30.95
N ASN A 5 -28.27 -10.68 30.82
CA ASN A 5 -28.10 -10.02 29.53
C ASN A 5 -26.62 -9.64 29.34
N MET A 6 -25.93 -10.44 28.53
CA MET A 6 -24.64 -10.12 27.96
C MET A 6 -24.80 -8.93 27.00
N ILE A 7 -24.25 -7.78 27.38
CA ILE A 7 -23.97 -6.69 26.43
C ILE A 7 -22.63 -7.02 25.80
N ASN A 8 -22.69 -7.53 24.57
CA ASN A 8 -21.52 -7.67 23.69
C ASN A 8 -21.02 -6.26 23.32
N SER A 9 -20.09 -5.72 24.12
CA SER A 9 -19.23 -4.65 23.66
C SER A 9 -18.22 -5.25 22.69
N GLN A 10 -18.42 -5.02 21.39
CA GLN A 10 -17.41 -5.34 20.39
C GLN A 10 -16.15 -4.57 20.76
N SER A 11 -15.17 -5.31 21.27
CA SER A 11 -13.82 -4.81 21.52
C SER A 11 -13.23 -4.37 20.18
N PRO A 12 -12.38 -3.33 20.14
CA PRO A 12 -11.55 -3.09 18.95
C PRO A 12 -10.81 -4.38 18.59
N PRO A 13 -10.41 -4.58 17.31
CA PRO A 13 -9.63 -5.76 16.94
C PRO A 13 -8.47 -5.87 17.92
N LYS A 14 -8.44 -6.98 18.65
CA LYS A 14 -7.37 -7.19 19.62
C LYS A 14 -6.08 -7.28 18.81
N GLU A 15 -5.21 -6.29 19.00
CA GLU A 15 -3.80 -6.44 18.68
C GLU A 15 -3.32 -7.80 19.19
N TRP A 16 -2.43 -8.45 18.44
CA TRP A 16 -1.87 -9.72 18.85
C TRP A 16 -1.42 -9.65 20.32
N SER A 17 -1.98 -10.53 21.12
CA SER A 17 -1.72 -10.55 22.55
C SER A 17 -1.71 -11.98 23.07
N ILE A 18 -0.92 -12.16 24.11
CA ILE A 18 -0.75 -13.43 24.80
C ILE A 18 -0.82 -13.16 26.30
N SER A 19 -1.45 -14.10 27.03
CA SER A 19 -1.62 -13.97 28.48
C SER A 19 -0.27 -13.86 29.19
N LEU A 20 -0.24 -13.19 30.34
CA LEU A 20 0.96 -13.10 31.18
C LEU A 20 1.52 -14.49 31.51
N PHE A 21 0.63 -15.45 31.80
CA PHE A 21 1.00 -16.85 32.02
C PHE A 21 1.74 -17.46 30.82
N THR A 22 1.23 -17.22 29.59
CA THR A 22 1.91 -17.67 28.36
C THR A 22 3.29 -17.03 28.21
N GLN A 23 3.42 -15.74 28.54
CA GLN A 23 4.70 -15.04 28.50
C GLN A 23 5.71 -15.61 29.49
N ILE A 24 5.28 -15.91 30.73
CA ILE A 24 6.11 -16.53 31.77
C ILE A 24 6.58 -17.93 31.32
N ILE A 25 5.66 -18.77 30.80
CA ILE A 25 6.01 -20.10 30.29
C ILE A 25 7.07 -20.01 29.20
N ARG A 26 6.90 -19.11 28.23
CA ARG A 26 7.84 -18.95 27.10
C ARG A 26 9.23 -18.48 27.54
N ARG A 27 9.34 -17.79 28.67
CA ARG A 27 10.62 -17.36 29.27
C ARG A 27 11.25 -18.41 30.19
N SER A 28 10.50 -19.43 30.60
CA SER A 28 10.93 -20.42 31.59
C SER A 28 11.97 -21.41 31.06
N GLN A 29 12.69 -22.07 31.98
CA GLN A 29 13.64 -23.15 31.68
C GLN A 29 12.96 -24.37 31.03
N PHE A 30 11.69 -24.61 31.33
CA PHE A 30 10.87 -25.64 30.68
C PHE A 30 10.80 -25.43 29.16
N PHE A 31 10.79 -24.17 28.72
CA PHE A 31 10.82 -23.83 27.30
C PHE A 31 12.22 -24.01 26.68
N ARG A 32 13.30 -23.82 27.45
CA ARG A 32 14.68 -24.07 26.98
C ARG A 32 14.96 -25.54 26.69
N TRP A 33 14.23 -26.46 27.31
CA TRP A 33 14.27 -27.89 26.95
C TRP A 33 13.82 -28.14 25.50
N HIS A 34 12.85 -27.34 25.00
CA HIS A 34 12.44 -27.39 23.59
C HIS A 34 13.60 -27.01 22.64
N TYR A 35 14.49 -26.08 23.05
CA TYR A 35 15.70 -25.73 22.30
C TYR A 35 16.66 -26.93 22.17
N ARG A 36 16.78 -27.75 23.23
CA ARG A 36 17.60 -28.98 23.20
C ARG A 36 17.02 -30.05 22.28
N LYS A 37 15.68 -30.19 22.24
CA LYS A 37 15.00 -31.07 21.27
C LYS A 37 15.18 -30.54 19.84
N ALA A 38 15.01 -29.23 19.64
CA ALA A 38 15.21 -28.56 18.36
C ALA A 38 16.66 -28.68 17.86
N ALA A 39 17.67 -28.72 18.74
CA ALA A 39 19.06 -28.92 18.34
C ALA A 39 19.29 -30.29 17.66
N LYS A 40 18.62 -31.35 18.13
CA LYS A 40 18.63 -32.65 17.44
C LYS A 40 17.97 -32.54 16.06
N SER A 41 16.84 -31.83 15.97
CA SER A 41 16.16 -31.56 14.69
C SER A 41 17.02 -30.70 13.75
N GLY A 42 17.76 -29.72 14.27
CA GLY A 42 18.65 -28.86 13.49
C GLY A 42 19.84 -29.61 12.91
N LYS A 43 20.42 -30.54 13.68
CA LYS A 43 21.46 -31.45 13.16
C LYS A 43 20.94 -32.35 12.05
N ALA A 44 19.82 -33.02 12.28
CA ALA A 44 19.19 -33.87 11.26
C ALA A 44 18.82 -33.06 10.01
N PHE A 45 18.33 -31.83 10.19
CA PHE A 45 17.99 -30.95 9.08
C PHE A 45 19.22 -30.47 8.31
N SER A 46 20.31 -30.12 8.98
CA SER A 46 21.58 -29.76 8.33
C SER A 46 22.09 -30.90 7.44
N GLN A 47 21.99 -32.15 7.92
CA GLN A 47 22.37 -33.34 7.16
C GLN A 47 21.43 -33.59 5.97
N HIS A 48 20.13 -33.34 6.14
CA HIS A 48 19.14 -33.43 5.07
C HIS A 48 19.42 -32.41 3.96
N ILE A 49 19.65 -31.13 4.29
CA ILE A 49 20.00 -30.09 3.30
C ILE A 49 21.32 -30.42 2.59
N ALA A 50 22.31 -30.96 3.31
CA ALA A 50 23.58 -31.33 2.70
C ALA A 50 23.44 -32.49 1.68
N SER A 51 22.45 -33.37 1.86
CA SER A 51 22.19 -34.52 0.99
C SER A 51 21.18 -34.24 -0.13
N HIS A 52 20.26 -33.31 0.09
CA HIS A 52 19.22 -32.94 -0.86
C HIS A 52 19.49 -31.51 -1.32
N ASN A 53 19.95 -31.32 -2.56
CA ASN A 53 20.24 -29.99 -3.12
C ASN A 53 18.94 -29.18 -3.26
N ILE A 54 18.47 -28.57 -2.17
CA ILE A 54 17.19 -27.87 -2.10
C ILE A 54 17.24 -26.65 -3.03
N PRO A 55 16.39 -26.59 -4.07
CA PRO A 55 16.48 -25.57 -5.12
C PRO A 55 15.84 -24.23 -4.69
N ILE A 56 16.21 -23.73 -3.50
CA ILE A 56 15.73 -22.44 -2.99
C ILE A 56 16.75 -21.34 -3.26
N THR A 57 16.29 -20.37 -4.04
CA THR A 57 17.01 -19.15 -4.38
C THR A 57 16.06 -17.98 -4.26
N ASP A 58 16.46 -16.95 -3.53
CA ASP A 58 15.66 -15.73 -3.39
C ASP A 58 15.40 -15.08 -4.76
N PRO A 59 14.14 -14.97 -5.20
CA PRO A 59 13.81 -14.35 -6.48
C PRO A 59 13.81 -12.81 -6.42
N TRP A 60 14.00 -12.23 -5.22
CA TRP A 60 13.91 -10.79 -4.97
C TRP A 60 15.30 -10.14 -4.93
N LYS A 61 15.40 -8.84 -5.25
CA LYS A 61 16.65 -8.08 -5.09
C LYS A 61 16.66 -7.30 -3.79
N GLY A 62 17.85 -7.11 -3.24
CA GLY A 62 18.09 -6.20 -2.11
C GLY A 62 18.51 -4.82 -2.59
N ASP A 63 18.92 -3.99 -1.64
CA ASP A 63 19.57 -2.70 -1.87
C ASP A 63 21.05 -2.79 -1.50
N ALA A 64 21.93 -2.82 -2.50
CA ALA A 64 23.37 -2.92 -2.30
C ALA A 64 23.95 -1.75 -1.48
N ASN A 65 23.35 -0.55 -1.52
CA ASN A 65 23.80 0.60 -0.73
C ASN A 65 23.54 0.40 0.77
N LYS A 66 22.50 -0.37 1.12
CA LYS A 66 22.21 -0.78 2.49
C LYS A 66 23.08 -1.95 2.94
N GLY A 67 23.43 -2.84 2.01
CA GLY A 67 24.28 -4.00 2.26
C GLY A 67 25.75 -3.66 2.47
N GLN A 68 26.28 -2.66 1.76
CA GLN A 68 27.71 -2.30 1.79
C GLN A 68 28.22 -1.99 3.21
N PRO A 69 27.59 -1.11 4.03
CA PRO A 69 28.11 -0.79 5.36
C PRO A 69 28.20 -2.03 6.28
N LEU A 70 27.19 -2.90 6.19
CA LEU A 70 27.13 -4.15 6.97
C LEU A 70 28.25 -5.11 6.55
N ALA A 71 28.57 -5.18 5.26
CA ALA A 71 29.65 -6.01 4.75
C ALA A 71 31.05 -5.50 5.16
N THR A 72 31.17 -4.24 5.58
CA THR A 72 32.40 -3.63 6.11
C THR A 72 32.46 -3.62 7.65
N GLY A 73 31.49 -4.25 8.33
CA GLY A 73 31.44 -4.28 9.79
C GLY A 73 30.85 -3.03 10.45
N ILE A 74 30.35 -2.07 9.66
CA ILE A 74 29.69 -0.86 10.15
C ILE A 74 28.20 -1.17 10.23
N THR A 75 27.68 -1.30 11.44
CA THR A 75 26.23 -1.40 11.64
C THR A 75 25.66 0.01 11.83
N PRO A 76 24.91 0.58 10.86
CA PRO A 76 24.38 1.92 11.03
C PRO A 76 23.42 1.97 12.22
N LEU A 77 23.60 2.91 13.15
CA LEU A 77 22.70 3.12 14.30
C LEU A 77 21.22 3.20 13.88
N ILE A 78 20.95 3.75 12.69
CA ILE A 78 19.62 3.93 12.10
C ILE A 78 18.96 2.60 11.71
N MET A 79 19.74 1.54 11.46
CA MET A 79 19.23 0.19 11.14
C MET A 79 18.92 -0.66 12.38
N LEU A 80 19.39 -0.24 13.56
CA LEU A 80 19.65 -1.15 14.68
C LEU A 80 18.44 -1.48 15.58
N GLU A 81 17.39 -0.66 15.66
CA GLU A 81 16.36 -0.91 16.69
C GLU A 81 15.10 -1.64 16.19
N GLN A 82 14.57 -1.32 15.01
CA GLN A 82 13.33 -1.97 14.52
C GLN A 82 13.53 -2.90 13.33
N ARG A 83 14.34 -2.54 12.33
CA ARG A 83 14.57 -3.39 11.15
C ARG A 83 15.59 -4.50 11.42
N TRP A 84 16.48 -4.33 12.39
CA TRP A 84 17.46 -5.37 12.74
C TRP A 84 16.83 -6.73 13.05
N HIS A 85 15.70 -6.72 13.77
CA HIS A 85 15.00 -7.93 14.17
C HIS A 85 14.17 -8.59 13.06
N ASP A 86 14.05 -8.03 11.85
CA ASP A 86 13.24 -8.64 10.77
C ASP A 86 14.08 -9.42 9.74
N PHE A 87 15.41 -9.26 9.77
CA PHE A 87 16.38 -9.88 8.86
C PHE A 87 16.25 -9.52 7.38
N ALA A 88 15.50 -8.48 7.02
CA ALA A 88 15.44 -7.97 5.65
C ALA A 88 16.83 -7.56 5.14
N TRP A 89 17.71 -7.13 6.04
CA TRP A 89 19.10 -6.78 5.75
C TRP A 89 19.93 -7.94 5.15
N LEU A 90 19.55 -9.21 5.34
CA LEU A 90 20.23 -10.34 4.70
C LEU A 90 20.17 -10.24 3.17
N ARG A 91 19.04 -9.75 2.65
CA ARG A 91 18.83 -9.58 1.22
C ARG A 91 19.68 -8.44 0.67
N ASP A 92 19.77 -7.33 1.41
CA ASP A 92 20.62 -6.19 1.07
C ASP A 92 22.11 -6.58 1.04
N MET A 93 22.56 -7.35 2.03
CA MET A 93 23.93 -7.89 2.04
C MET A 93 24.19 -8.89 0.90
N ARG A 94 23.19 -9.70 0.52
CA ARG A 94 23.33 -10.58 -0.66
C ARG A 94 23.49 -9.77 -1.93
N GLU A 95 22.70 -8.72 -2.13
CA GLU A 95 22.77 -7.87 -3.32
C GLU A 95 24.14 -7.20 -3.46
N TYR A 96 24.73 -6.75 -2.35
CA TYR A 96 26.12 -6.26 -2.34
C TYR A 96 27.12 -7.39 -2.64
N GLY A 97 26.95 -8.55 -2.02
CA GLY A 97 27.72 -9.75 -2.31
C GLY A 97 29.14 -9.77 -1.73
N GLY A 98 29.95 -10.72 -2.20
CA GLY A 98 31.32 -10.95 -1.74
C GLY A 98 31.46 -11.86 -0.51
N GLN A 99 32.69 -12.34 -0.28
CA GLN A 99 32.98 -13.26 0.83
C GLN A 99 32.80 -12.59 2.21
N ASN A 100 33.20 -11.32 2.35
CA ASN A 100 33.06 -10.58 3.59
C ASN A 100 31.59 -10.42 3.99
N ALA A 101 30.69 -10.10 3.05
CA ALA A 101 29.27 -9.99 3.32
C ALA A 101 28.68 -11.30 3.87
N ARG A 102 29.07 -12.47 3.33
CA ARG A 102 28.66 -13.77 3.86
C ARG A 102 29.17 -13.99 5.28
N THR A 103 30.44 -13.70 5.55
CA THR A 103 31.06 -13.84 6.87
C THR A 103 30.38 -12.96 7.91
N TYR A 104 30.17 -11.69 7.60
CA TYR A 104 29.48 -10.76 8.50
C TYR A 104 28.01 -11.10 8.69
N ALA A 105 27.30 -11.53 7.64
CA ALA A 105 25.90 -11.97 7.77
C ALA A 105 25.75 -13.13 8.74
N ARG A 106 26.63 -14.15 8.66
CA ARG A 106 26.66 -15.26 9.61
C ARG A 106 26.96 -14.78 11.03
N ARG A 107 27.95 -13.91 11.19
CA ARG A 107 28.31 -13.33 12.49
C ARG A 107 27.12 -12.60 13.11
N TYR A 108 26.48 -11.70 12.37
CA TYR A 108 25.32 -10.95 12.83
C TYR A 108 24.15 -11.84 13.20
N LEU A 109 23.87 -12.89 12.43
CA LEU A 109 22.84 -13.86 12.76
C LEU A 109 23.16 -14.62 14.06
N LEU A 110 24.40 -15.09 14.23
CA LEU A 110 24.82 -15.83 15.42
C LEU A 110 24.83 -14.93 16.66
N ASP A 111 25.30 -13.69 16.53
CA ASP A 111 25.26 -12.66 17.59
C ASP A 111 23.80 -12.37 17.98
N TRP A 112 22.90 -12.23 17.01
CA TRP A 112 21.47 -12.06 17.28
C TRP A 112 20.86 -13.27 17.99
N ILE A 113 21.20 -14.50 17.57
CA ILE A 113 20.72 -15.74 18.22
C ILE A 113 21.21 -15.80 19.67
N MET A 114 22.46 -15.38 19.92
CA MET A 114 23.03 -15.35 21.27
C MET A 114 22.30 -14.35 22.18
N GLN A 115 21.99 -13.15 21.67
CA GLN A 115 21.39 -12.07 22.45
C GLN A 115 19.86 -12.15 22.56
N HIS A 116 19.18 -12.58 21.49
CA HIS A 116 17.72 -12.56 21.34
C HIS A 116 17.10 -13.94 21.10
N GLY A 117 17.88 -15.02 21.27
CA GLY A 117 17.38 -16.40 21.18
C GLY A 117 16.39 -16.78 22.28
N ILE A 118 16.24 -15.93 23.31
CA ILE A 118 15.22 -16.06 24.35
C ILE A 118 13.96 -15.32 23.90
N TRP A 119 12.79 -15.93 24.15
CA TRP A 119 11.51 -15.36 23.74
C TRP A 119 11.21 -14.02 24.44
N GLU A 120 10.85 -13.02 23.64
CA GLU A 120 10.44 -11.68 24.05
C GLU A 120 9.27 -11.18 23.22
N LYS A 121 8.29 -10.51 23.85
CA LYS A 121 7.03 -10.13 23.20
C LYS A 121 7.23 -9.32 21.91
N ALA A 122 8.08 -8.29 21.94
CA ALA A 122 8.32 -7.42 20.79
C ALA A 122 9.14 -8.13 19.69
N THR A 123 10.26 -8.73 20.08
CA THR A 123 11.21 -9.37 19.16
C THR A 123 10.63 -10.63 18.50
N TRP A 124 9.79 -11.39 19.21
CA TRP A 124 9.15 -12.62 18.74
C TRP A 124 7.70 -12.42 18.30
N HIS A 125 7.33 -11.20 17.92
CA HIS A 125 6.03 -10.91 17.32
C HIS A 125 5.84 -11.74 16.02
N PRO A 126 4.66 -12.32 15.75
CA PRO A 126 4.44 -13.17 14.57
C PRO A 126 4.78 -12.52 13.23
N ILE A 127 4.45 -11.24 13.05
CA ILE A 127 4.81 -10.46 11.83
C ILE A 127 6.32 -10.50 11.57
N ARG A 128 7.13 -10.31 12.63
CA ARG A 128 8.60 -10.34 12.54
C ARG A 128 9.11 -11.75 12.32
N LEU A 129 8.52 -12.74 13.00
CA LEU A 129 8.87 -14.15 12.79
C LEU A 129 8.67 -14.56 11.33
N ALA A 130 7.54 -14.19 10.72
CA ALA A 130 7.25 -14.50 9.33
C ALA A 130 8.30 -13.89 8.37
N GLN A 131 8.65 -12.63 8.58
CA GLN A 131 9.68 -11.95 7.79
C GLN A 131 11.08 -12.57 7.98
N ARG A 132 11.46 -12.93 9.20
CA ARG A 132 12.74 -13.59 9.49
C ARG A 132 12.81 -14.97 8.83
N ILE A 133 11.76 -15.79 8.97
CA ILE A 133 11.70 -17.13 8.38
C ILE A 133 11.92 -17.06 6.87
N ARG A 134 11.16 -16.20 6.16
CA ARG A 134 11.36 -16.02 4.71
C ARG A 134 12.75 -15.53 4.37
N SER A 135 13.28 -14.55 5.11
CA SER A 135 14.61 -13.98 4.84
C SER A 135 15.72 -15.02 5.02
N LEU A 136 15.68 -15.82 6.09
CA LEU A 136 16.62 -16.92 6.34
C LEU A 136 16.57 -17.97 5.23
N ILE A 137 15.37 -18.41 4.86
CA ILE A 137 15.17 -19.49 3.88
C ILE A 137 15.58 -19.03 2.48
N LEU A 138 15.02 -17.92 2.00
CA LEU A 138 15.25 -17.46 0.63
C LEU A 138 16.74 -17.14 0.40
N THR A 139 17.44 -16.62 1.42
CA THR A 139 18.87 -16.28 1.31
C THR A 139 19.82 -17.43 1.69
N TRP A 140 19.30 -18.62 2.04
CA TRP A 140 20.08 -19.74 2.57
C TRP A 140 21.20 -20.21 1.64
N SER A 141 20.95 -20.30 0.33
CA SER A 141 21.95 -20.74 -0.66
C SER A 141 23.14 -19.77 -0.75
N TRP A 142 22.96 -18.50 -0.37
CA TRP A 142 24.01 -17.51 -0.38
C TRP A 142 24.89 -17.55 0.88
N TYR A 143 24.30 -17.48 2.08
CA TYR A 143 25.09 -17.42 3.33
C TYR A 143 25.16 -18.76 4.07
N GLY A 144 24.13 -19.59 4.01
CA GLY A 144 23.95 -20.76 4.87
C GLY A 144 24.71 -21.99 4.39
N GLN A 145 24.55 -22.36 3.10
CA GLN A 145 25.14 -23.59 2.54
C GLN A 145 26.67 -23.69 2.70
N SER A 146 27.38 -22.58 2.58
CA SER A 146 28.85 -22.53 2.73
C SER A 146 29.32 -22.18 4.15
N ALA A 147 28.43 -22.20 5.14
CA ALA A 147 28.81 -22.00 6.54
C ALA A 147 29.37 -23.30 7.16
N PRO A 148 30.25 -23.22 8.17
CA PRO A 148 30.63 -24.40 8.96
C PRO A 148 29.40 -25.12 9.52
N GLU A 149 29.44 -26.46 9.60
CA GLU A 149 28.31 -27.28 10.05
C GLU A 149 27.77 -26.82 11.43
N SER A 150 28.67 -26.48 12.36
CA SER A 150 28.29 -25.97 13.69
C SER A 150 27.47 -24.67 13.63
N GLN A 151 27.72 -23.80 12.65
CA GLN A 151 26.93 -22.58 12.42
C GLN A 151 25.61 -22.90 11.72
N GLN A 152 25.63 -23.82 10.73
CA GLN A 152 24.40 -24.28 10.07
C GLN A 152 23.41 -24.83 11.09
N ILE A 153 23.86 -25.72 11.98
CA ILE A 153 23.04 -26.31 13.03
C ILE A 153 22.40 -25.23 13.91
N GLN A 154 23.16 -24.21 14.34
CA GLN A 154 22.63 -23.12 15.18
C GLN A 154 21.55 -22.30 14.48
N ILE A 155 21.79 -21.93 13.22
CA ILE A 155 20.87 -21.10 12.43
C ILE A 155 19.59 -21.89 12.10
N LEU A 156 19.73 -23.14 11.67
CA LEU A 156 18.59 -24.02 11.38
C LEU A 156 17.79 -24.37 12.64
N THR A 157 18.45 -24.53 13.78
CA THR A 157 17.76 -24.70 15.08
C THR A 157 16.93 -23.46 15.41
N SER A 158 17.49 -22.25 15.23
CA SER A 158 16.74 -21.01 15.43
C SER A 158 15.54 -20.92 14.49
N LEU A 159 15.71 -21.26 13.21
CA LEU A 159 14.62 -21.31 12.22
C LEU A 159 13.48 -22.21 12.67
N ILE A 160 13.77 -23.47 13.06
CA ILE A 160 12.76 -24.43 13.53
C ILE A 160 11.96 -23.88 14.72
N ILE A 161 12.63 -23.22 15.66
CA ILE A 161 11.97 -22.64 16.84
C ILE A 161 11.08 -21.47 16.45
N GLN A 162 11.56 -20.59 15.57
CA GLN A 162 10.79 -19.46 15.07
C GLN A 162 9.54 -19.92 14.30
N SER A 163 9.68 -20.89 13.41
CA SER A 163 8.55 -21.51 12.69
C SER A 163 7.53 -22.14 13.65
N GLY A 164 8.00 -22.84 14.69
CA GLY A 164 7.13 -23.42 15.71
C GLY A 164 6.36 -22.37 16.53
N PHE A 165 6.95 -21.23 16.84
CA PHE A 165 6.24 -20.12 17.49
C PHE A 165 5.20 -19.47 16.57
N LEU A 166 5.56 -19.23 15.31
CA LEU A 166 4.66 -18.64 14.33
C LEU A 166 3.41 -19.51 14.16
N GLN A 167 3.58 -20.83 14.00
CA GLN A 167 2.46 -21.77 13.90
C GLN A 167 1.56 -21.73 15.15
N LYS A 168 2.15 -21.67 16.35
CA LYS A 168 1.38 -21.58 17.61
C LYS A 168 0.59 -20.28 17.75
N ASP A 169 1.11 -19.18 17.23
CA ASP A 169 0.51 -17.84 17.34
C ASP A 169 -0.40 -17.46 16.17
N LEU A 170 -0.45 -18.26 15.12
CA LEU A 170 -1.24 -18.01 13.91
C LEU A 170 -2.72 -17.73 14.20
N SER A 171 -3.34 -18.51 15.10
CA SER A 171 -4.75 -18.33 15.47
C SER A 171 -5.01 -17.09 16.32
N ARG A 172 -3.96 -16.40 16.80
CA ARG A 172 -4.06 -15.16 17.58
C ARG A 172 -3.95 -13.91 16.71
N LEU A 173 -3.61 -14.07 15.43
CA LEU A 173 -3.64 -12.98 14.46
C LEU A 173 -5.10 -12.71 14.08
N THR A 174 -5.51 -11.46 14.24
CA THR A 174 -6.85 -10.97 13.95
C THR A 174 -6.91 -10.31 12.58
N ASP A 175 -5.86 -9.60 12.22
CA ASP A 175 -5.69 -8.98 10.90
C ASP A 175 -5.33 -10.02 9.82
N ASN A 176 -5.98 -9.90 8.66
CA ASN A 176 -5.83 -10.84 7.57
C ASN A 176 -4.54 -10.63 6.76
N ASP A 177 -4.02 -9.40 6.65
CA ASP A 177 -2.70 -9.15 6.05
C ASP A 177 -1.61 -9.89 6.86
N ASP A 178 -1.69 -9.81 8.19
CA ASP A 178 -0.78 -10.50 9.10
C ASP A 178 -0.89 -12.03 9.01
N ARG A 179 -2.11 -12.56 8.86
CA ARG A 179 -2.31 -14.00 8.63
C ARG A 179 -1.69 -14.44 7.32
N LEU A 180 -1.90 -13.69 6.23
CA LEU A 180 -1.34 -13.99 4.92
C LEU A 180 0.20 -13.95 4.96
N ASN A 181 0.76 -12.95 5.63
CA ASN A 181 2.19 -12.86 5.93
C ASN A 181 2.68 -14.12 6.66
N ALA A 182 1.99 -14.56 7.71
CA ALA A 182 2.36 -15.77 8.45
C ALA A 182 2.23 -17.04 7.60
N TYR A 183 1.16 -17.19 6.82
CA TYR A 183 0.98 -18.34 5.93
C TYR A 183 2.08 -18.45 4.88
N SER A 184 2.51 -17.33 4.28
CA SER A 184 3.59 -17.36 3.29
C SER A 184 4.90 -17.87 3.89
N ALA A 185 5.21 -17.50 5.13
CA ALA A 185 6.39 -17.98 5.84
C ALA A 185 6.29 -19.46 6.21
N ILE A 186 5.12 -19.92 6.67
CA ILE A 186 4.89 -21.35 6.99
C ILE A 186 5.00 -22.21 5.73
N LEU A 187 4.43 -21.76 4.61
CA LEU A 187 4.49 -22.50 3.35
C LEU A 187 5.92 -22.57 2.81
N MET A 188 6.66 -21.46 2.91
CA MET A 188 8.09 -21.41 2.57
C MET A 188 8.93 -22.35 3.45
N ASP A 189 8.63 -22.41 4.75
CA ASP A 189 9.27 -23.33 5.70
C ASP A 189 8.97 -24.79 5.40
N ILE A 190 7.75 -25.13 4.97
CA ILE A 190 7.40 -26.47 4.49
C ILE A 190 8.18 -26.80 3.21
N ALA A 191 8.19 -25.90 2.22
CA ALA A 191 8.95 -26.09 0.98
C ALA A 191 10.46 -26.27 1.21
N PHE A 192 11.02 -25.59 2.22
CA PHE A 192 12.43 -25.68 2.58
C PHE A 192 12.79 -26.90 3.41
N ARG A 193 11.92 -27.33 4.33
CA ARG A 193 12.16 -28.50 5.16
C ARG A 193 11.79 -29.82 4.48
N GLN A 194 10.96 -29.75 3.43
CA GLN A 194 10.40 -30.89 2.68
C GLN A 194 9.86 -32.02 3.57
N PRO A 195 9.10 -31.74 4.66
CA PRO A 195 8.42 -32.81 5.36
C PRO A 195 7.28 -33.35 4.48
N ASP A 196 6.91 -34.62 4.64
CA ASP A 196 5.67 -35.19 4.08
C ASP A 196 4.44 -34.66 4.84
N ALA A 197 4.27 -33.34 4.83
CA ALA A 197 3.20 -32.64 5.53
C ALA A 197 2.01 -32.40 4.59
N ASP A 198 0.82 -32.80 5.02
CA ASP A 198 -0.42 -32.41 4.37
C ASP A 198 -0.64 -30.89 4.47
N ILE A 199 -0.68 -30.23 3.31
CA ILE A 199 -0.87 -28.78 3.19
C ILE A 199 -2.33 -28.38 2.91
N SER A 200 -3.27 -29.32 2.76
CA SER A 200 -4.67 -29.07 2.37
C SER A 200 -5.38 -28.06 3.29
N THR A 201 -5.19 -28.20 4.60
CA THR A 201 -5.76 -27.30 5.60
C THR A 201 -5.15 -25.90 5.52
N LEU A 202 -3.84 -25.81 5.22
CA LEU A 202 -3.13 -24.55 5.09
C LEU A 202 -3.56 -23.81 3.81
N THR A 203 -3.62 -24.50 2.67
CA THR A 203 -4.06 -23.93 1.39
C THR A 203 -5.50 -23.47 1.47
N SER A 204 -6.40 -24.27 2.05
CA SER A 204 -7.80 -23.88 2.30
C SER A 204 -7.90 -22.58 3.08
N LYS A 205 -7.11 -22.43 4.15
CA LYS A 205 -7.08 -21.19 4.95
C LYS A 205 -6.47 -20.00 4.20
N ILE A 206 -5.41 -20.22 3.42
CA ILE A 206 -4.81 -19.19 2.57
C ILE A 206 -5.87 -18.64 1.63
N PHE A 207 -6.58 -19.51 0.90
CA PHE A 207 -7.56 -19.07 -0.08
C PHE A 207 -8.78 -18.40 0.56
N ALA A 208 -9.27 -18.89 1.70
CA ALA A 208 -10.32 -18.19 2.45
C ALA A 208 -9.88 -16.78 2.88
N THR A 209 -8.63 -16.62 3.35
CA THR A 209 -8.08 -15.29 3.67
C THR A 209 -7.92 -14.41 2.43
N LEU A 210 -7.54 -14.97 1.27
CA LEU A 210 -7.46 -14.23 0.02
C LEU A 210 -8.83 -13.73 -0.46
N ASP A 211 -9.87 -14.55 -0.30
CA ASP A 211 -11.25 -14.15 -0.66
C ASP A 211 -11.79 -13.01 0.23
N GLU A 212 -11.26 -12.86 1.44
CA GLU A 212 -11.57 -11.74 2.34
C GLU A 212 -10.72 -10.48 2.05
N LEU A 213 -9.51 -10.65 1.51
CA LEU A 213 -8.57 -9.54 1.25
C LEU A 213 -8.66 -8.97 -0.17
N LEU A 214 -9.08 -9.76 -1.15
CA LEU A 214 -9.08 -9.40 -2.56
C LEU A 214 -10.50 -9.24 -3.10
N MET A 215 -10.71 -8.15 -3.82
CA MET A 215 -11.92 -7.89 -4.59
C MET A 215 -11.90 -8.71 -5.89
N GLU A 216 -13.04 -8.80 -6.58
CA GLU A 216 -13.19 -9.58 -7.82
C GLU A 216 -12.27 -9.08 -8.94
N ASP A 217 -11.95 -7.78 -8.96
CA ASP A 217 -11.01 -7.18 -9.92
C ASP A 217 -9.53 -7.36 -9.53
N GLY A 218 -9.27 -8.06 -8.41
CA GLY A 218 -7.95 -8.29 -7.84
C GLY A 218 -7.42 -7.11 -7.01
N CYS A 219 -8.18 -6.03 -6.81
CA CYS A 219 -7.75 -4.97 -5.91
C CYS A 219 -7.76 -5.44 -4.45
N HIS A 220 -6.82 -4.93 -3.65
CA HIS A 220 -6.82 -5.21 -2.22
C HIS A 220 -7.95 -4.42 -1.54
N ILE A 221 -8.69 -5.03 -0.60
CA ILE A 221 -9.90 -4.45 0.00
C ILE A 221 -9.67 -3.08 0.67
N SER A 222 -8.47 -2.86 1.23
CA SER A 222 -8.08 -1.58 1.83
C SER A 222 -7.91 -0.44 0.81
N ARG A 223 -7.82 -0.75 -0.49
CA ARG A 223 -7.49 0.19 -1.58
C ARG A 223 -6.19 0.97 -1.32
N ARG A 224 -5.32 0.42 -0.47
CA ARG A 224 -3.99 0.94 -0.18
C ARG A 224 -2.98 0.29 -1.10
N ILE A 225 -2.20 1.13 -1.77
CA ILE A 225 -1.28 0.68 -2.81
C ILE A 225 -0.11 -0.10 -2.19
N ASP A 226 0.43 0.35 -1.06
CA ASP A 226 1.50 -0.33 -0.31
C ASP A 226 1.10 -1.72 0.18
N LYS A 227 -0.09 -1.85 0.79
CA LYS A 227 -0.64 -3.14 1.21
C LYS A 227 -0.84 -4.08 0.02
N HIS A 228 -1.40 -3.56 -1.08
CA HIS A 228 -1.58 -4.34 -2.31
C HIS A 228 -0.26 -4.88 -2.85
N MET A 229 0.79 -4.03 -2.95
CA MET A 229 2.09 -4.47 -3.44
C MET A 229 2.77 -5.49 -2.50
N THR A 230 2.59 -5.33 -1.18
CA THR A 230 3.12 -6.25 -0.17
C THR A 230 2.41 -7.61 -0.25
N CYS A 231 1.07 -7.61 -0.32
CA CYS A 231 0.25 -8.80 -0.51
C CYS A 231 0.66 -9.54 -1.79
N LEU A 232 0.83 -8.84 -2.91
CA LEU A 232 1.30 -9.43 -4.17
C LEU A 232 2.67 -10.12 -4.01
N GLY A 233 3.58 -9.55 -3.21
CA GLY A 233 4.84 -10.20 -2.84
C GLY A 233 4.64 -11.54 -2.11
N PHE A 234 3.73 -11.59 -1.14
CA PHE A 234 3.40 -12.83 -0.43
C PHE A 234 2.79 -13.89 -1.35
N LEU A 235 1.94 -13.51 -2.32
CA LEU A 235 1.40 -14.46 -3.30
C LEU A 235 2.50 -15.07 -4.17
N HIS A 236 3.49 -14.28 -4.58
CA HIS A 236 4.65 -14.79 -5.32
C HIS A 236 5.49 -15.75 -4.47
N ASP A 237 5.72 -15.41 -3.19
CA ASP A 237 6.41 -16.32 -2.25
C ASP A 237 5.65 -17.64 -2.07
N MET A 238 4.32 -17.58 -1.94
CA MET A 238 3.47 -18.77 -1.81
C MET A 238 3.48 -19.61 -3.09
N ARG A 239 3.36 -18.99 -4.27
CA ARG A 239 3.45 -19.67 -5.56
C ARG A 239 4.79 -20.38 -5.69
N TYR A 240 5.89 -19.70 -5.33
CA TYR A 240 7.23 -20.28 -5.37
C TYR A 240 7.35 -21.49 -4.44
N ALA A 241 6.86 -21.39 -3.20
CA ALA A 241 6.85 -22.49 -2.26
C ALA A 241 6.02 -23.69 -2.74
N LEU A 242 4.81 -23.46 -3.26
CA LEU A 242 3.97 -24.52 -3.83
C LEU A 242 4.61 -25.20 -5.03
N ALA A 243 5.27 -24.45 -5.92
CA ALA A 243 5.98 -25.02 -7.06
C ALA A 243 7.15 -25.93 -6.65
N ILE A 244 7.79 -25.65 -5.50
CA ILE A 244 8.79 -26.55 -4.92
C ILE A 244 8.12 -27.80 -4.35
N ILE A 245 7.06 -27.63 -3.56
CA ILE A 245 6.30 -28.73 -2.96
C ILE A 245 5.80 -29.70 -4.04
N GLN A 246 5.25 -29.18 -5.15
CA GLN A 246 4.77 -30.00 -6.28
C GLN A 246 5.88 -30.87 -6.89
N LYS A 247 7.11 -30.36 -6.94
CA LYS A 247 8.26 -31.09 -7.51
C LYS A 247 8.81 -32.14 -6.57
N THR A 248 8.62 -31.97 -5.26
CA THR A 248 9.21 -32.84 -4.23
C THR A 248 8.21 -33.83 -3.65
N GLN A 249 6.92 -33.55 -3.72
CA GLN A 249 5.83 -34.40 -3.22
C GLN A 249 4.93 -34.80 -4.38
N THR A 250 5.19 -35.96 -4.97
CA THR A 250 4.51 -36.45 -6.19
C THR A 250 3.00 -36.68 -6.02
N GLU A 251 2.53 -36.90 -4.79
CA GLU A 251 1.11 -37.15 -4.46
C GLU A 251 0.32 -35.87 -4.13
N ALA A 252 0.98 -34.70 -4.04
CA ALA A 252 0.30 -33.45 -3.72
C ALA A 252 -0.42 -32.88 -4.96
N ASP A 253 -1.74 -33.04 -5.02
CA ASP A 253 -2.57 -32.40 -6.06
C ASP A 253 -2.80 -30.92 -5.76
N ILE A 254 -1.89 -30.07 -6.23
CA ILE A 254 -1.91 -28.61 -6.02
C ILE A 254 -2.00 -27.79 -7.30
N THR A 255 -2.32 -28.43 -8.42
CA THR A 255 -2.39 -27.78 -9.75
C THR A 255 -3.42 -26.66 -9.77
N ASP A 256 -4.61 -26.90 -9.22
CA ASP A 256 -5.69 -25.90 -9.15
C ASP A 256 -5.33 -24.72 -8.24
N HIS A 257 -4.62 -24.99 -7.15
CA HIS A 257 -4.11 -23.95 -6.25
C HIS A 257 -3.10 -23.03 -6.94
N LEU A 258 -2.17 -23.60 -7.73
CA LEU A 258 -1.23 -22.84 -8.54
C LEU A 258 -1.94 -22.00 -9.61
N ALA A 259 -2.90 -22.59 -10.33
CA ALA A 259 -3.69 -21.88 -11.34
C ALA A 259 -4.47 -20.70 -10.75
N ARG A 260 -5.10 -20.90 -9.58
CA ARG A 260 -5.82 -19.84 -8.87
C ARG A 260 -4.88 -18.72 -8.42
N LEU A 261 -3.70 -19.04 -7.87
CA LEU A 261 -2.71 -18.02 -7.51
C LEU A 261 -2.21 -17.25 -8.74
N ASP A 262 -1.98 -17.93 -9.86
CA ASP A 262 -1.51 -17.30 -11.09
C ASP A 262 -2.53 -16.29 -11.63
N GLN A 263 -3.81 -16.63 -11.57
CA GLN A 263 -4.90 -15.73 -11.92
C GLN A 263 -4.91 -14.49 -11.00
N GLN A 264 -4.83 -14.69 -9.68
CA GLN A 264 -4.82 -13.58 -8.70
C GLN A 264 -3.61 -12.67 -8.88
N ILE A 265 -2.42 -13.25 -9.04
CA ILE A 265 -1.17 -12.53 -9.32
C ILE A 265 -1.30 -11.69 -10.59
N ALA A 266 -1.90 -12.23 -11.65
CA ALA A 266 -2.08 -11.51 -12.92
C ALA A 266 -3.07 -10.34 -12.78
N MET A 267 -4.17 -10.51 -12.05
CA MET A 267 -5.16 -9.44 -11.79
C MET A 267 -4.55 -8.33 -10.93
N MET A 268 -3.94 -8.68 -9.80
CA MET A 268 -3.21 -7.73 -8.94
C MET A 268 -2.10 -7.02 -9.71
N GLY A 269 -1.33 -7.75 -10.53
CA GLY A 269 -0.29 -7.16 -11.38
C GLY A 269 -0.83 -6.11 -12.36
N ALA A 270 -2.00 -6.35 -12.96
CA ALA A 270 -2.65 -5.41 -13.86
C ALA A 270 -3.13 -4.14 -13.14
N ILE A 271 -3.61 -4.28 -11.90
CA ILE A 271 -3.99 -3.17 -10.99
C ILE A 271 -2.75 -2.38 -10.56
N GLY A 272 -1.68 -3.05 -10.12
CA GLY A 272 -0.44 -2.36 -9.72
C GLY A 272 0.19 -1.57 -10.88
N ARG A 273 0.07 -2.04 -12.14
CA ARG A 273 0.48 -1.26 -13.33
C ARG A 273 -0.44 -0.07 -13.62
N MET A 274 -1.73 -0.17 -13.31
CA MET A 274 -2.70 0.93 -13.49
C MET A 274 -2.28 2.16 -12.68
N TRP A 275 -1.77 1.95 -11.47
CA TRP A 275 -1.33 3.01 -10.55
C TRP A 275 0.02 3.66 -10.90
N ARG A 276 0.71 3.23 -11.96
CA ARG A 276 2.03 3.79 -12.33
C ARG A 276 1.90 4.98 -13.26
N LEU A 277 2.48 6.13 -12.92
CA LEU A 277 2.53 7.26 -13.85
C LEU A 277 3.62 7.08 -14.93
N GLY A 278 3.83 8.07 -15.79
CA GLY A 278 4.81 7.97 -16.88
C GLY A 278 6.28 7.92 -16.42
N ASP A 279 6.54 8.19 -15.14
CA ASP A 279 7.83 7.97 -14.47
C ASP A 279 7.99 6.55 -13.93
N ASN A 280 7.00 5.68 -14.18
CA ASN A 280 6.98 4.30 -13.74
C ASN A 280 6.86 4.13 -12.22
N ALA A 281 6.73 5.20 -11.43
CA ALA A 281 6.47 5.09 -9.99
C ALA A 281 4.96 5.10 -9.72
N LEU A 282 4.56 4.55 -8.57
CA LEU A 282 3.17 4.49 -8.11
C LEU A 282 2.61 5.89 -7.78
N LEU A 283 1.29 6.01 -7.70
CA LEU A 283 0.64 7.24 -7.24
C LEU A 283 1.12 7.62 -5.84
N ALA A 284 1.08 8.92 -5.52
CA ALA A 284 1.35 9.39 -4.16
C ALA A 284 0.17 9.13 -3.22
N MET A 285 -1.06 9.32 -3.72
CA MET A 285 -2.28 9.06 -2.95
C MET A 285 -2.38 7.60 -2.49
N ARG A 286 -3.21 7.36 -1.46
CA ARG A 286 -3.52 6.01 -0.93
C ARG A 286 -2.26 5.19 -0.62
N HIS A 287 -1.28 5.85 0.01
CA HIS A 287 -0.04 5.24 0.52
C HIS A 287 0.89 4.68 -0.57
N GLY A 288 0.76 5.09 -1.84
CA GLY A 288 1.61 4.52 -2.88
C GLY A 288 3.11 4.86 -2.77
N ILE A 289 3.48 5.90 -2.02
CA ILE A 289 4.89 6.21 -1.69
C ILE A 289 5.47 5.21 -0.66
N ASP A 290 4.64 4.64 0.20
CA ASP A 290 5.07 3.65 1.21
C ASP A 290 5.43 2.29 0.59
N ALA A 291 5.01 2.03 -0.65
CA ALA A 291 5.34 0.80 -1.36
C ALA A 291 6.86 0.75 -1.68
N PRO A 292 7.60 -0.30 -1.25
CA PRO A 292 9.04 -0.37 -1.48
C PRO A 292 9.34 -0.38 -3.00
N PRO A 293 10.12 0.58 -3.55
CA PRO A 293 10.26 0.73 -5.00
C PRO A 293 10.90 -0.48 -5.69
N ILE A 294 11.95 -1.05 -5.09
CA ILE A 294 12.66 -2.23 -5.63
C ILE A 294 11.71 -3.43 -5.66
N LEU A 295 10.95 -3.65 -4.58
CA LEU A 295 9.96 -4.73 -4.52
C LEU A 295 8.89 -4.53 -5.58
N THR A 296 8.34 -3.31 -5.68
CA THR A 296 7.27 -2.95 -6.62
C THR A 296 7.63 -3.29 -8.06
N GLU A 297 8.83 -2.90 -8.53
CA GLU A 297 9.26 -3.21 -9.90
C GLU A 297 9.38 -4.72 -10.11
N LEU A 298 9.97 -5.45 -9.16
CA LEU A 298 10.21 -6.89 -9.29
C LEU A 298 8.92 -7.71 -9.26
N VAL A 299 8.00 -7.41 -8.32
CA VAL A 299 6.73 -8.15 -8.24
C VAL A 299 5.89 -7.89 -9.48
N LEU A 300 5.86 -6.65 -9.99
CA LEU A 300 5.14 -6.35 -11.23
C LEU A 300 5.80 -6.99 -12.45
N ASP A 301 7.12 -7.07 -12.53
CA ASP A 301 7.78 -7.76 -13.64
C ASP A 301 7.43 -9.26 -13.67
N LYS A 302 7.24 -9.87 -12.50
CA LYS A 302 6.88 -11.28 -12.34
C LYS A 302 5.37 -11.56 -12.43
N SER A 303 4.50 -10.56 -12.35
CA SER A 303 3.03 -10.73 -12.35
C SER A 303 2.39 -10.87 -13.73
N GLY A 304 2.89 -11.80 -14.56
CA GLY A 304 2.29 -12.13 -15.86
C GLY A 304 2.68 -11.19 -17.02
N PRO A 305 1.95 -11.21 -18.15
CA PRO A 305 2.38 -10.58 -19.40
C PRO A 305 2.67 -9.09 -19.23
N ARG A 306 3.89 -8.69 -19.63
CA ARG A 306 4.36 -7.30 -19.68
C ARG A 306 3.50 -6.51 -20.68
N GLY A 307 2.33 -6.02 -20.25
CA GLY A 307 1.45 -5.22 -21.10
C GLY A 307 -0.02 -5.17 -20.70
N LYS A 308 -0.53 -6.13 -19.90
CA LYS A 308 -1.91 -6.07 -19.40
C LYS A 308 -1.99 -4.99 -18.32
N ILE A 309 -2.37 -3.77 -18.73
CA ILE A 309 -2.63 -2.66 -17.82
C ILE A 309 -4.15 -2.55 -17.66
N CYS A 310 -4.62 -2.62 -16.42
CA CYS A 310 -6.02 -2.32 -16.12
C CYS A 310 -6.27 -0.83 -16.38
N GLN A 311 -7.32 -0.50 -17.15
CA GLN A 311 -7.74 0.89 -17.34
C GLN A 311 -8.82 1.31 -16.35
N HIS A 312 -9.61 0.36 -15.85
CA HIS A 312 -10.70 0.63 -14.93
C HIS A 312 -10.84 -0.54 -13.96
N ALA A 313 -10.59 -0.25 -12.68
CA ALA A 313 -10.81 -1.15 -11.56
C ALA A 313 -12.08 -0.73 -10.83
N THR A 314 -13.23 -1.26 -11.24
CA THR A 314 -14.54 -0.82 -10.76
C THR A 314 -14.70 -1.01 -9.25
N GLN A 315 -14.26 -2.15 -8.70
CA GLN A 315 -14.38 -2.39 -7.26
C GLN A 315 -13.25 -1.70 -6.49
N GLY A 316 -12.03 -1.75 -7.02
CA GLY A 316 -10.87 -1.02 -6.52
C GLY A 316 -11.07 0.50 -6.49
N GLY A 317 -11.95 1.04 -7.32
CA GLY A 317 -12.29 2.46 -7.37
C GLY A 317 -11.19 3.32 -7.99
N PHE A 318 -10.63 2.90 -9.13
CA PHE A 318 -9.62 3.66 -9.88
C PHE A 318 -9.79 3.55 -11.39
N MET A 319 -9.45 4.64 -12.09
CA MET A 319 -9.39 4.68 -13.56
C MET A 319 -8.06 5.26 -14.04
N ARG A 320 -7.52 4.68 -15.11
CA ARG A 320 -6.34 5.17 -15.83
C ARG A 320 -6.72 5.58 -17.24
N MET A 321 -6.21 6.73 -17.67
CA MET A 321 -6.25 7.16 -19.06
C MET A 321 -4.82 7.43 -19.53
N ALA A 322 -4.44 6.83 -20.65
CA ALA A 322 -3.13 7.03 -21.27
C ALA A 322 -3.31 7.33 -22.77
N SER A 323 -2.63 8.36 -23.25
CA SER A 323 -2.67 8.77 -24.66
C SER A 323 -1.37 9.49 -25.01
N GLY A 324 -0.70 9.06 -26.08
CA GLY A 324 0.62 9.56 -26.46
C GLY A 324 1.64 9.43 -25.32
N ARG A 325 2.08 10.57 -24.77
CA ARG A 325 3.05 10.62 -23.66
C ARG A 325 2.41 11.02 -22.32
N SER A 326 1.09 11.10 -22.26
CA SER A 326 0.35 11.58 -21.10
C SER A 326 -0.35 10.43 -20.39
N VAL A 327 -0.27 10.44 -19.06
CA VAL A 327 -0.94 9.46 -18.20
C VAL A 327 -1.61 10.21 -17.05
N VAL A 328 -2.91 10.01 -16.89
CA VAL A 328 -3.69 10.45 -15.73
C VAL A 328 -4.33 9.24 -15.06
N VAL A 329 -4.35 9.26 -13.73
CA VAL A 329 -5.08 8.26 -12.92
C VAL A 329 -6.00 9.00 -11.96
N MET A 330 -7.25 8.53 -11.87
CA MET A 330 -8.30 9.08 -11.01
C MET A 330 -8.74 8.05 -9.98
N ASN A 331 -8.82 8.46 -8.70
CA ASN A 331 -9.50 7.71 -7.65
C ASN A 331 -11.01 7.96 -7.77
N THR A 332 -11.81 6.93 -8.03
CA THR A 332 -13.26 7.06 -8.28
C THR A 332 -14.10 6.84 -7.03
N ALA A 333 -13.49 6.87 -5.84
CA ALA A 333 -14.08 6.44 -4.57
C ALA A 333 -14.42 4.93 -4.56
N PRO A 334 -14.59 4.31 -3.37
CA PRO A 334 -15.02 2.92 -3.27
C PRO A 334 -16.49 2.76 -3.69
N THR A 335 -16.88 1.59 -4.17
CA THR A 335 -18.28 1.25 -4.51
C THR A 335 -18.99 0.59 -3.33
N ARG A 336 -20.34 0.65 -3.29
CA ARG A 336 -21.15 0.05 -2.18
C ARG A 336 -20.98 -1.47 -2.04
N ASN A 337 -20.63 -2.17 -3.12
CA ASN A 337 -20.52 -3.63 -3.16
C ASN A 337 -19.10 -4.12 -2.84
N GLY A 338 -18.10 -3.23 -2.77
CA GLY A 338 -16.82 -3.59 -2.17
C GLY A 338 -17.09 -3.83 -0.69
N ASN A 339 -17.01 -5.09 -0.26
CA ASN A 339 -17.28 -5.53 1.11
C ASN A 339 -16.89 -4.44 2.11
N LEU A 340 -17.91 -3.96 2.80
CA LEU A 340 -17.89 -2.87 3.76
C LEU A 340 -16.50 -2.77 4.39
N LEU A 341 -15.83 -1.65 4.08
CA LEU A 341 -14.65 -1.15 4.76
C LEU A 341 -14.67 -1.71 6.18
N SER A 342 -13.70 -2.57 6.50
CA SER A 342 -13.58 -3.09 7.86
C SER A 342 -13.70 -1.90 8.83
N PRO A 343 -14.19 -2.09 10.06
CA PRO A 343 -14.27 -1.00 11.04
C PRO A 343 -12.97 -0.18 11.18
N ASP A 344 -11.84 -0.76 10.76
CA ASP A 344 -10.48 -0.19 10.78
C ASP A 344 -9.96 0.27 9.40
N ALA A 345 -10.75 0.25 8.34
CA ALA A 345 -10.29 0.64 7.02
C ALA A 345 -10.09 2.16 6.93
N ASP A 346 -8.91 2.57 6.45
CA ASP A 346 -8.54 3.98 6.32
C ASP A 346 -9.53 4.74 5.42
N ALA A 347 -10.19 5.75 6.01
CA ALA A 347 -11.10 6.64 5.30
C ALA A 347 -10.45 7.19 4.02
N ASP A 348 -11.20 7.17 2.92
CA ASP A 348 -10.72 7.69 1.64
C ASP A 348 -11.28 9.08 1.37
N ALA A 349 -10.53 10.10 1.78
CA ALA A 349 -10.87 11.50 1.51
C ALA A 349 -10.31 12.00 0.16
N ALA A 350 -9.75 11.12 -0.68
CA ALA A 350 -9.22 11.43 -2.00
C ALA A 350 -10.21 11.10 -3.13
N ALA A 351 -11.51 11.10 -2.85
CA ALA A 351 -12.54 10.84 -3.86
C ALA A 351 -12.42 11.83 -5.03
N ASN A 352 -12.47 11.31 -6.26
CA ASN A 352 -12.26 12.04 -7.52
C ASN A 352 -10.89 12.75 -7.66
N ALA A 353 -9.93 12.44 -6.79
CA ALA A 353 -8.58 12.98 -6.90
C ALA A 353 -7.85 12.42 -8.13
N ILE A 354 -7.02 13.27 -8.75
CA ILE A 354 -6.22 12.91 -9.91
C ILE A 354 -4.72 13.09 -9.65
N GLU A 355 -3.92 12.24 -10.29
CA GLU A 355 -2.50 12.50 -10.53
C GLU A 355 -2.21 12.40 -12.02
N PHE A 356 -1.31 13.26 -12.50
CA PHE A 356 -1.10 13.47 -13.93
C PHE A 356 0.37 13.64 -14.25
N SER A 357 0.82 12.98 -15.32
CA SER A 357 2.19 13.05 -15.81
C SER A 357 2.25 13.22 -17.33
N PHE A 358 3.29 13.91 -17.79
CA PHE A 358 3.70 13.94 -19.18
C PHE A 358 5.13 13.40 -19.28
N GLN A 359 5.32 12.33 -20.06
CA GLN A 359 6.53 11.52 -20.04
C GLN A 359 6.86 11.12 -18.58
N LYS A 360 8.13 11.18 -18.20
CA LYS A 360 8.60 10.88 -16.85
C LYS A 360 8.41 12.04 -15.86
N GLN A 361 7.69 13.11 -16.21
CA GLN A 361 7.46 14.23 -15.29
C GLN A 361 6.03 14.20 -14.76
N ARG A 362 5.89 14.10 -13.44
CA ARG A 362 4.64 14.38 -12.76
C ARG A 362 4.36 15.88 -12.85
N ILE A 363 3.19 16.22 -13.37
CA ILE A 363 2.67 17.59 -13.36
C ILE A 363 1.85 17.77 -12.08
N LEU A 364 0.94 16.83 -11.81
CA LEU A 364 0.14 16.80 -10.59
C LEU A 364 0.59 15.65 -9.68
N ILE A 365 0.71 15.92 -8.38
CA ILE A 365 1.03 14.93 -7.36
C ILE A 365 0.12 15.15 -6.15
N SER A 366 -0.43 14.08 -5.56
CA SER A 366 -1.18 14.18 -4.32
C SER A 366 -0.28 14.34 -3.10
N SER A 367 -0.89 14.49 -1.93
CA SER A 367 -0.22 14.35 -0.65
C SER A 367 0.57 13.03 -0.58
N GLY A 368 1.82 13.18 -0.17
CA GLY A 368 2.76 12.07 -0.10
C GLY A 368 2.82 11.45 1.28
N TYR A 369 1.66 11.09 1.86
CA TYR A 369 1.67 10.38 3.15
C TYR A 369 2.70 9.25 3.09
N HIS A 370 3.54 9.17 4.12
CA HIS A 370 4.58 8.17 4.25
C HIS A 370 4.86 7.86 5.72
N HIS A 371 5.26 6.64 6.04
CA HIS A 371 5.59 6.23 7.42
C HIS A 371 6.71 7.09 8.03
N ASP A 372 7.75 7.42 7.26
CA ASP A 372 8.83 8.30 7.75
C ASP A 372 8.35 9.75 8.00
N LEU A 373 7.32 10.19 7.26
CA LEU A 373 6.68 11.48 7.52
C LEU A 373 5.90 11.42 8.83
N MET A 374 5.17 10.32 9.09
CA MET A 374 4.47 10.12 10.37
C MET A 374 5.45 10.11 11.55
N ALA A 375 6.62 9.48 11.39
CA ALA A 375 7.64 9.42 12.43
C ALA A 375 8.27 10.78 12.75
N SER A 376 8.40 11.67 11.75
CA SER A 376 9.08 12.96 11.90
C SER A 376 8.12 14.15 12.08
N HIS A 377 6.95 14.12 11.46
CA HIS A 377 5.95 15.20 11.39
C HIS A 377 4.51 14.62 11.47
N PRO A 378 4.10 14.04 12.60
CA PRO A 378 2.81 13.31 12.71
C PRO A 378 1.60 14.17 12.36
N HIS A 379 1.53 15.41 12.87
CA HIS A 379 0.43 16.33 12.56
C HIS A 379 0.33 16.65 11.06
N LEU A 380 1.47 16.81 10.38
CA LEU A 380 1.48 17.03 8.94
C LEU A 380 1.02 15.77 8.20
N ALA A 381 1.49 14.58 8.63
CA ALA A 381 1.07 13.32 8.05
C ALA A 381 -0.47 13.12 8.15
N ASP A 382 -1.10 13.53 9.25
CA ASP A 382 -2.55 13.45 9.38
C ASP A 382 -3.29 14.44 8.48
N LEU A 383 -2.82 15.69 8.40
CA LEU A 383 -3.38 16.69 7.47
C LEU A 383 -3.28 16.24 6.01
N MET A 384 -2.20 15.53 5.66
CA MET A 384 -1.97 14.97 4.32
C MET A 384 -2.99 13.89 3.93
N LYS A 385 -3.80 13.35 4.85
CA LYS A 385 -4.89 12.42 4.51
C LYS A 385 -6.14 13.14 3.99
N GLY A 386 -6.26 14.45 4.24
CA GLY A 386 -7.43 15.27 3.94
C GLY A 386 -7.67 15.53 2.45
N THR A 387 -8.92 15.81 2.08
CA THR A 387 -9.34 16.16 0.71
C THR A 387 -8.59 17.38 0.18
N SER A 388 -8.27 18.35 1.03
CA SER A 388 -7.50 19.56 0.68
C SER A 388 -6.05 19.28 0.31
N ALA A 389 -5.53 18.08 0.56
CA ALA A 389 -4.18 17.65 0.21
C ALA A 389 -4.16 16.84 -1.12
N HIS A 390 -5.29 16.77 -1.82
CA HIS A 390 -5.46 16.04 -3.07
C HIS A 390 -5.98 16.96 -4.18
N SER A 391 -5.65 16.61 -5.43
CA SER A 391 -6.11 17.37 -6.60
C SER A 391 -7.59 17.04 -6.90
N THR A 392 -8.50 17.55 -6.08
CA THR A 392 -9.96 17.32 -6.14
C THR A 392 -10.74 18.53 -5.61
N LEU A 393 -12.07 18.41 -5.52
CA LEU A 393 -12.99 19.41 -5.03
C LEU A 393 -13.31 19.19 -3.54
N SER A 394 -13.32 20.27 -2.75
CA SER A 394 -13.87 20.32 -1.39
C SER A 394 -14.98 21.36 -1.27
N ILE A 395 -16.02 21.10 -0.47
CA ILE A 395 -17.07 22.08 -0.12
C ILE A 395 -16.82 22.60 1.29
N ASP A 396 -16.73 23.93 1.47
CA ASP A 396 -16.46 24.62 2.74
C ASP A 396 -15.28 24.02 3.53
N MET A 397 -14.21 23.62 2.82
CA MET A 397 -13.02 22.95 3.39
C MET A 397 -13.30 21.62 4.12
N ILE A 398 -14.48 21.03 3.92
CA ILE A 398 -14.84 19.75 4.52
C ILE A 398 -14.32 18.59 3.66
N ASN A 399 -13.72 17.60 4.32
CA ASN A 399 -13.26 16.38 3.67
C ASN A 399 -14.43 15.58 3.07
N SER A 400 -14.24 14.95 1.91
CA SER A 400 -15.24 14.09 1.27
C SER A 400 -15.58 12.85 2.09
N SER A 401 -14.64 12.41 2.94
CA SER A 401 -14.80 11.35 3.93
C SER A 401 -14.28 11.84 5.27
N GLN A 402 -14.91 11.38 6.35
CA GLN A 402 -14.51 11.67 7.72
C GLN A 402 -13.23 10.88 8.04
N ILE A 403 -12.12 11.60 8.11
CA ILE A 403 -10.89 11.09 8.70
C ILE A 403 -11.08 11.24 10.20
N THR A 404 -10.97 10.14 10.94
CA THR A 404 -11.00 10.17 12.39
C THR A 404 -9.83 11.03 12.84
N GLU A 405 -10.10 12.11 13.56
CA GLU A 405 -9.06 12.80 14.34
C GLU A 405 -8.39 11.72 15.21
N PRO A 406 -7.04 11.65 15.27
CA PRO A 406 -6.39 10.83 16.25
C PRO A 406 -6.91 11.34 17.58
N THR A 407 -7.75 10.54 18.24
CA THR A 407 -8.16 10.85 19.59
C THR A 407 -6.86 11.01 20.38
N SER A 408 -6.59 12.23 20.81
CA SER A 408 -5.86 12.44 22.04
C SER A 408 -6.45 11.43 23.02
N SER A 409 -5.62 10.53 23.52
CA SER A 409 -6.01 9.49 24.46
C SER A 409 -6.48 10.06 25.82
N THR A 410 -6.87 11.34 25.88
CA THR A 410 -7.24 12.06 27.11
C THR A 410 -8.33 13.12 26.97
N MET A 411 -8.93 13.41 25.82
CA MET A 411 -10.07 14.35 25.78
C MET A 411 -11.26 13.82 24.98
N ARG A 412 -12.25 13.33 25.73
CA ARG A 412 -13.65 13.25 25.29
C ARG A 412 -14.05 14.60 24.70
N ALA A 413 -14.33 14.66 23.41
CA ALA A 413 -15.13 15.74 22.87
C ALA A 413 -16.45 15.80 23.66
N PRO A 414 -16.92 16.98 24.13
CA PRO A 414 -18.17 17.04 24.85
C PRO A 414 -19.29 16.59 23.92
N ALA A 415 -20.02 15.57 24.35
CA ALA A 415 -21.25 15.10 23.73
C ALA A 415 -22.29 16.23 23.80
N MET A 416 -22.26 17.13 22.82
CA MET A 416 -23.31 18.10 22.56
C MET A 416 -23.89 17.83 21.17
N ALA A 417 -24.61 16.71 21.08
CA ALA A 417 -25.70 16.51 20.13
C ALA A 417 -26.57 15.35 20.62
N GLY A 418 -27.80 15.67 21.04
CA GLY A 418 -28.96 14.78 21.00
C GLY A 418 -28.83 13.40 21.66
N ARG A 419 -29.39 13.28 22.86
CA ARG A 419 -29.92 12.00 23.37
C ARG A 419 -30.89 11.41 22.33
N ASN A 420 -30.43 10.43 21.56
CA ASN A 420 -31.19 9.27 21.03
C ASN A 420 -30.43 8.60 19.87
N SER A 421 -29.65 7.57 20.17
CA SER A 421 -29.60 6.30 19.41
C SER A 421 -28.41 5.46 19.89
N GLY A 422 -28.70 4.25 20.39
CA GLY A 422 -27.71 3.24 20.76
C GLY A 422 -27.01 2.57 19.57
N HIS A 423 -26.77 3.31 18.48
CA HIS A 423 -26.04 2.85 17.31
C HIS A 423 -24.96 3.89 17.01
N MET A 424 -23.69 3.56 17.28
CA MET A 424 -22.59 4.39 16.78
C MET A 424 -22.69 4.41 15.25
N ARG A 425 -23.07 5.56 14.69
CA ARG A 425 -23.16 5.75 13.25
C ARG A 425 -21.75 5.63 12.68
N ALA A 426 -21.55 4.74 11.71
CA ALA A 426 -20.26 4.60 11.03
C ALA A 426 -19.77 5.95 10.50
N PRO A 427 -18.46 6.24 10.53
CA PRO A 427 -17.91 7.50 10.04
C PRO A 427 -18.30 7.72 8.57
N ARG A 428 -18.53 8.98 8.19
CA ARG A 428 -18.94 9.32 6.81
C ARG A 428 -17.85 8.91 5.82
N GLN A 429 -18.19 8.13 4.81
CA GLN A 429 -17.30 7.75 3.73
C GLN A 429 -17.93 8.16 2.39
N ALA A 430 -17.16 8.81 1.52
CA ALA A 430 -17.54 9.02 0.14
C ALA A 430 -17.64 7.68 -0.57
N ILE A 431 -18.78 7.42 -1.22
CA ILE A 431 -19.04 6.24 -2.01
C ILE A 431 -19.38 6.66 -3.44
N ALA A 432 -18.84 5.93 -4.40
CA ALA A 432 -19.14 6.13 -5.81
C ALA A 432 -20.62 5.87 -6.10
N THR A 433 -21.30 6.81 -6.76
CA THR A 433 -22.71 6.71 -7.19
C THR A 433 -22.83 6.52 -8.70
N LYS A 434 -21.82 6.93 -9.46
CA LYS A 434 -21.75 6.78 -10.91
C LYS A 434 -20.28 6.65 -11.33
N ILE A 435 -20.01 5.68 -12.20
CA ILE A 435 -18.69 5.48 -12.80
C ILE A 435 -18.92 5.13 -14.28
N ASP A 436 -18.23 5.84 -15.18
CA ASP A 436 -18.27 5.57 -16.63
C ASP A 436 -16.89 5.80 -17.25
N TYR A 437 -16.52 4.95 -18.20
CA TYR A 437 -15.23 4.98 -18.88
C TYR A 437 -15.38 4.47 -20.30
N GLY A 438 -14.92 5.27 -21.28
CA GLY A 438 -14.98 4.83 -22.66
C GLY A 438 -14.30 5.76 -23.67
N PRO A 439 -14.28 5.35 -24.94
CA PRO A 439 -13.87 6.21 -26.04
C PRO A 439 -14.82 7.40 -26.19
N ALA A 440 -14.29 8.53 -26.61
CA ALA A 440 -15.05 9.72 -26.97
C ALA A 440 -14.52 10.30 -28.29
N SER A 441 -15.28 11.15 -28.97
CA SER A 441 -14.81 11.77 -30.21
C SER A 441 -13.49 12.51 -29.98
N GLY A 442 -12.43 12.06 -30.65
CA GLY A 442 -11.09 12.62 -30.54
C GLY A 442 -10.28 12.23 -29.29
N GLY A 443 -10.76 11.31 -28.44
CA GLY A 443 -10.05 10.95 -27.20
C GLY A 443 -10.76 9.87 -26.37
N SER A 444 -10.60 9.94 -25.06
CA SER A 444 -11.35 9.11 -24.10
C SER A 444 -11.97 9.98 -23.01
N LEU A 445 -13.04 9.48 -22.40
CA LEU A 445 -13.80 10.12 -21.33
C LEU A 445 -13.87 9.18 -20.13
N ALA A 446 -13.60 9.72 -18.94
CA ALA A 446 -13.82 9.06 -17.66
C ALA A 446 -14.73 9.95 -16.81
N VAL A 447 -15.70 9.35 -16.12
CA VAL A 447 -16.66 10.05 -15.25
C VAL A 447 -16.73 9.31 -13.91
N ALA A 448 -16.67 10.06 -12.81
CA ALA A 448 -16.88 9.53 -11.47
C ALA A 448 -17.71 10.51 -10.63
N GLU A 449 -18.74 10.03 -9.96
CA GLU A 449 -19.55 10.78 -9.00
C GLU A 449 -19.49 10.11 -7.63
N HIS A 450 -19.42 10.90 -6.56
CA HIS A 450 -19.50 10.38 -5.19
C HIS A 450 -20.45 11.20 -4.31
N ASN A 451 -20.96 10.54 -3.27
CA ASN A 451 -21.94 11.11 -2.33
C ASN A 451 -21.34 11.68 -1.04
N GLY A 452 -20.05 12.02 -1.05
CA GLY A 452 -19.32 12.43 0.15
C GLY A 452 -19.93 13.65 0.86
N TYR A 453 -20.59 14.53 0.11
CA TYR A 453 -21.20 15.77 0.61
C TYR A 453 -22.72 15.66 0.79
N GLN A 454 -23.33 14.54 0.42
CA GLN A 454 -24.79 14.40 0.35
C GLN A 454 -25.44 14.57 1.72
N SER A 455 -24.93 13.89 2.76
CA SER A 455 -25.51 13.96 4.10
C SER A 455 -25.29 15.29 4.83
N LEU A 456 -24.39 16.15 4.32
CA LEU A 456 -24.07 17.45 4.94
C LEU A 456 -24.78 18.61 4.23
N PHE A 457 -24.82 18.56 2.90
CA PHE A 457 -25.23 19.69 2.07
C PHE A 457 -26.31 19.33 1.03
N GLY A 458 -26.73 18.06 0.95
CA GLY A 458 -27.54 17.55 -0.14
C GLY A 458 -26.84 17.63 -1.49
N ALA A 459 -25.50 17.52 -1.52
CA ALA A 459 -24.70 17.72 -2.71
C ALA A 459 -23.93 16.45 -3.14
N LEU A 460 -23.94 16.17 -4.43
CA LEU A 460 -23.05 15.19 -5.08
C LEU A 460 -21.95 15.92 -5.84
N HIS A 461 -20.77 15.30 -5.91
CA HIS A 461 -19.66 15.79 -6.72
C HIS A 461 -19.37 14.79 -7.84
N GLU A 462 -19.57 15.23 -9.08
CA GLU A 462 -19.20 14.50 -10.31
C GLU A 462 -17.98 15.17 -10.95
N ARG A 463 -16.96 14.38 -11.28
CA ARG A 463 -15.82 14.81 -12.08
C ARG A 463 -15.80 14.05 -13.40
N LYS A 464 -15.67 14.80 -14.50
CA LYS A 464 -15.38 14.27 -15.83
C LYS A 464 -13.97 14.60 -16.24
N LEU A 465 -13.28 13.64 -16.85
CA LEU A 465 -11.95 13.82 -17.44
C LEU A 465 -11.98 13.41 -18.90
N TYR A 466 -11.51 14.29 -19.77
CA TYR A 466 -11.31 14.00 -21.18
C TYR A 466 -9.83 14.09 -21.53
N LEU A 467 -9.26 13.00 -22.06
CA LEU A 467 -7.89 12.96 -22.55
C LEU A 467 -7.89 12.86 -24.07
N ALA A 468 -7.39 13.90 -24.73
CA ALA A 468 -7.34 13.93 -26.19
C ALA A 468 -6.39 12.86 -26.75
N THR A 469 -6.67 12.40 -27.97
CA THR A 469 -5.76 11.57 -28.77
C THR A 469 -4.41 12.31 -28.94
N GLY A 470 -3.31 11.58 -28.78
CA GLY A 470 -1.95 12.16 -28.72
C GLY A 470 -1.56 12.75 -27.36
N GLY A 471 -2.51 12.89 -26.43
CA GLY A 471 -2.26 13.27 -25.04
C GLY A 471 -1.80 14.70 -24.84
N HIS A 472 -2.09 15.61 -25.77
CA HIS A 472 -1.67 17.01 -25.69
C HIS A 472 -2.65 17.90 -24.91
N ILE A 473 -3.83 17.37 -24.58
CA ILE A 473 -4.88 18.08 -23.86
C ILE A 473 -5.52 17.13 -22.85
N LEU A 474 -5.51 17.51 -21.58
CA LEU A 474 -6.34 16.94 -20.52
C LEU A 474 -7.37 18.00 -20.13
N LYS A 475 -8.65 17.73 -20.35
CA LYS A 475 -9.76 18.59 -19.88
C LYS A 475 -10.43 17.93 -18.70
N GLY A 476 -10.95 18.74 -17.79
CA GLY A 476 -11.84 18.25 -16.75
C GLY A 476 -13.01 19.19 -16.52
N GLN A 477 -14.07 18.62 -15.97
CA GLN A 477 -15.26 19.32 -15.56
C GLN A 477 -15.67 18.80 -14.19
N ASP A 478 -15.69 19.69 -13.20
CA ASP A 478 -16.24 19.43 -11.88
C ASP A 478 -17.68 19.93 -11.83
N ILE A 479 -18.58 19.09 -11.34
CA ILE A 479 -20.01 19.34 -11.28
C ILE A 479 -20.48 19.09 -9.86
N ILE A 480 -21.13 20.09 -9.27
CA ILE A 480 -21.82 19.94 -7.99
C ILE A 480 -23.30 19.90 -8.29
N ARG A 481 -23.97 18.82 -7.87
CA ARG A 481 -25.41 18.64 -8.07
C ARG A 481 -26.13 18.66 -6.73
N TYR A 482 -27.12 19.53 -6.59
CA TYR A 482 -28.05 19.47 -5.47
C TYR A 482 -29.07 18.35 -5.70
N THR A 483 -29.24 17.47 -4.72
CA THR A 483 -30.13 16.31 -4.82
C THR A 483 -31.55 16.60 -4.37
N GLY A 484 -31.80 17.76 -3.77
CA GLY A 484 -33.04 18.06 -3.04
C GLY A 484 -33.03 17.56 -1.59
N ASP A 485 -31.98 16.83 -1.18
CA ASP A 485 -31.84 16.37 0.20
C ASP A 485 -31.63 17.55 1.17
N PRO A 486 -32.07 17.43 2.43
CA PRO A 486 -31.78 18.44 3.44
C PRO A 486 -30.29 18.51 3.75
N GLY A 487 -29.82 19.68 4.18
CA GLY A 487 -28.44 19.93 4.57
C GLY A 487 -28.18 21.40 4.84
N ASN A 488 -26.99 21.71 5.31
CA ASN A 488 -26.52 23.09 5.42
C ASN A 488 -26.45 23.72 4.02
N ILE A 489 -26.58 25.04 3.94
CA ILE A 489 -26.34 25.77 2.68
C ILE A 489 -24.84 26.04 2.63
N PRO A 490 -24.11 25.42 1.67
CA PRO A 490 -22.67 25.63 1.60
C PRO A 490 -22.34 27.01 1.02
N SER A 491 -21.18 27.54 1.38
CA SER A 491 -20.75 28.87 0.94
C SER A 491 -19.90 28.82 -0.34
N GLU A 492 -18.92 27.91 -0.38
CA GLU A 492 -17.99 27.79 -1.49
C GLU A 492 -17.55 26.35 -1.77
N ALA A 493 -17.17 26.11 -3.02
CA ALA A 493 -16.38 24.95 -3.42
C ALA A 493 -14.99 25.41 -3.84
N ILE A 494 -14.00 24.62 -3.46
CA ILE A 494 -12.60 24.85 -3.77
C ILE A 494 -12.05 23.63 -4.51
N ILE A 495 -11.63 23.83 -5.75
CA ILE A 495 -10.99 22.81 -6.59
C ILE A 495 -9.48 23.05 -6.57
N ARG A 496 -8.72 22.01 -6.23
CA ARG A 496 -7.25 22.08 -6.11
C ARG A 496 -6.55 21.25 -7.17
N PHE A 497 -5.37 21.73 -7.58
CA PHE A 497 -4.39 20.96 -8.35
C PHE A 497 -3.00 21.18 -7.76
N HIS A 498 -2.51 20.20 -7.02
CA HIS A 498 -1.19 20.25 -6.39
C HIS A 498 -0.11 19.95 -7.43
N LEU A 499 0.76 20.92 -7.68
CA LEU A 499 1.84 20.79 -8.65
C LEU A 499 3.01 20.04 -8.03
N HIS A 500 3.67 19.19 -8.81
CA HIS A 500 4.91 18.57 -8.37
C HIS A 500 5.97 19.65 -8.07
N PRO A 501 6.81 19.53 -7.01
CA PRO A 501 7.81 20.55 -6.63
C PRO A 501 8.78 21.01 -7.73
N ARG A 502 8.89 20.23 -8.80
CA ARG A 502 9.74 20.52 -9.97
C ARG A 502 9.04 21.36 -11.04
N ILE A 503 7.75 21.62 -10.91
CA ILE A 503 6.94 22.41 -11.84
C ILE A 503 6.93 23.85 -11.35
N HIS A 504 7.37 24.77 -12.21
CA HIS A 504 7.29 26.20 -11.92
C HIS A 504 6.03 26.76 -12.55
N ALA A 505 5.17 27.39 -11.75
CA ALA A 505 3.95 28.00 -12.21
C ALA A 505 4.02 29.53 -12.16
N SER A 506 3.42 30.17 -13.16
CA SER A 506 3.26 31.62 -13.18
C SER A 506 1.90 31.97 -13.76
N GLN A 507 1.09 32.71 -13.00
CA GLN A 507 -0.18 33.23 -13.49
C GLN A 507 0.07 34.26 -14.58
N THR A 508 -0.57 34.10 -15.73
CA THR A 508 -0.38 34.99 -16.89
C THR A 508 -1.53 35.96 -17.06
N ASN A 509 -2.74 35.56 -16.63
CA ASN A 509 -3.93 36.40 -16.53
C ASN A 509 -4.94 35.72 -15.57
N ASN A 510 -6.13 36.32 -15.42
CA ASN A 510 -7.16 35.84 -14.49
C ASN A 510 -7.76 34.46 -14.83
N ARG A 511 -7.42 33.87 -15.98
CA ARG A 511 -7.95 32.58 -16.46
C ARG A 511 -6.87 31.57 -16.84
N THR A 512 -5.59 31.91 -16.69
CA THR A 512 -4.49 31.12 -17.25
C THR A 512 -3.27 31.10 -16.34
N ILE A 513 -2.75 29.90 -16.10
CA ILE A 513 -1.46 29.66 -15.44
C ILE A 513 -0.53 28.92 -16.40
N LEU A 514 0.68 29.46 -16.60
CA LEU A 514 1.75 28.81 -17.36
C LEU A 514 2.51 27.85 -16.44
N LEU A 515 2.76 26.63 -16.91
CA LEU A 515 3.47 25.57 -16.20
C LEU A 515 4.75 25.21 -16.95
N LYS A 516 5.91 25.50 -16.35
CA LYS A 516 7.23 25.15 -16.89
C LYS A 516 7.68 23.82 -16.27
N LEU A 517 7.83 22.82 -17.13
CA LEU A 517 8.38 21.51 -16.76
C LEU A 517 9.92 21.54 -16.79
N PRO A 518 10.59 20.65 -16.04
CA PRO A 518 12.05 20.49 -16.08
C PRO A 518 12.61 20.12 -17.47
N ALA A 519 13.94 20.19 -17.64
CA ALA A 519 14.69 19.55 -18.73
C ALA A 519 14.18 19.81 -20.17
N ASN A 520 14.18 21.08 -20.61
CA ASN A 520 13.78 21.52 -21.95
C ASN A 520 12.40 21.00 -22.42
N MET A 521 11.56 20.46 -21.55
CA MET A 521 10.26 19.91 -21.94
C MET A 521 9.29 21.00 -22.39
N PRO A 522 8.33 20.65 -23.27
CA PRO A 522 7.30 21.59 -23.65
C PRO A 522 6.53 22.05 -22.41
N SER A 523 6.36 23.36 -22.30
CA SER A 523 5.53 23.96 -21.26
C SER A 523 4.07 23.54 -21.44
N TRP A 524 3.33 23.59 -20.34
CA TRP A 524 1.90 23.37 -20.31
C TRP A 524 1.20 24.66 -19.88
N LYS A 525 -0.07 24.79 -20.22
CA LYS A 525 -0.93 25.89 -19.82
C LYS A 525 -2.15 25.31 -19.14
N PHE A 526 -2.44 25.77 -17.93
CA PHE A 526 -3.72 25.55 -17.28
C PHE A 526 -4.69 26.67 -17.65
N ILE A 527 -5.94 26.30 -17.93
CA ILE A 527 -7.02 27.21 -18.31
C ILE A 527 -8.26 26.85 -17.50
N CYS A 528 -8.97 27.84 -16.95
CA CYS A 528 -10.31 27.66 -16.41
C CYS A 528 -11.24 28.73 -17.00
N SER A 529 -12.48 28.35 -17.31
CA SER A 529 -13.46 29.25 -17.91
C SER A 529 -14.32 29.93 -16.84
N GLU A 530 -14.63 29.21 -15.77
CA GLU A 530 -15.49 29.61 -14.65
C GLU A 530 -14.68 29.68 -13.34
N GLY A 531 -15.18 30.45 -12.35
CA GLY A 531 -14.55 30.60 -11.04
C GLY A 531 -13.35 31.56 -10.99
N HIS A 532 -12.85 31.80 -9.78
CA HIS A 532 -11.66 32.61 -9.54
C HIS A 532 -10.43 31.69 -9.43
N ILE A 533 -9.42 31.90 -10.26
CA ILE A 533 -8.18 31.12 -10.23
C ILE A 533 -7.09 31.87 -9.47
N SER A 534 -6.48 31.21 -8.48
CA SER A 534 -5.28 31.66 -7.78
C SER A 534 -4.16 30.61 -7.87
N LEU A 535 -2.93 31.07 -7.68
CA LEU A 535 -1.77 30.21 -7.44
C LEU A 535 -1.35 30.37 -5.98
N GLU A 536 -1.36 29.27 -5.23
CA GLU A 536 -1.14 29.27 -3.78
C GLU A 536 0.02 28.35 -3.41
N ASP A 537 0.57 28.58 -2.21
CA ASP A 537 1.57 27.69 -1.63
C ASP A 537 0.94 26.34 -1.27
N SER A 538 1.74 25.29 -1.39
CA SER A 538 1.34 23.94 -1.06
C SER A 538 2.52 23.13 -0.54
N ILE A 539 2.22 21.92 -0.07
CA ILE A 539 3.19 21.01 0.49
C ILE A 539 2.86 19.59 0.04
N THR A 540 3.89 18.84 -0.32
CA THR A 540 3.82 17.40 -0.54
C THR A 540 4.93 16.74 0.25
N ALA A 541 5.02 15.42 0.22
CA ALA A 541 6.14 14.70 0.80
C ALA A 541 6.72 13.71 -0.23
N ILE A 542 8.04 13.69 -0.34
CA ILE A 542 8.77 12.84 -1.26
C ILE A 542 9.87 12.15 -0.45
N ASN A 543 9.88 10.81 -0.49
CA ASN A 543 10.81 9.98 0.30
C ASN A 543 10.77 10.31 1.80
N GLY A 544 9.57 10.50 2.37
CA GLY A 544 9.40 10.80 3.79
C GLY A 544 9.70 12.25 4.20
N HIS A 545 10.15 13.10 3.28
CA HIS A 545 10.51 14.48 3.58
C HIS A 545 9.49 15.48 3.01
N PRO A 546 9.00 16.44 3.82
CA PRO A 546 8.16 17.51 3.31
C PRO A 546 8.89 18.36 2.26
N GLN A 547 8.20 18.68 1.16
CA GLN A 547 8.70 19.55 0.11
C GLN A 547 7.67 20.63 -0.20
N ARG A 548 8.11 21.88 -0.24
CA ARG A 548 7.29 23.01 -0.69
C ARG A 548 6.99 22.85 -2.18
N CYS A 549 5.75 23.11 -2.56
CA CYS A 549 5.31 23.22 -3.94
C CYS A 549 4.22 24.29 -4.06
N GLN A 550 3.62 24.39 -5.24
CA GLN A 550 2.52 25.30 -5.51
C GLN A 550 1.28 24.49 -5.87
N GLN A 551 0.11 25.09 -5.68
CA GLN A 551 -1.16 24.53 -6.12
C GLN A 551 -1.95 25.57 -6.91
N ILE A 552 -2.69 25.10 -7.90
CA ILE A 552 -3.70 25.91 -8.58
C ILE A 552 -5.00 25.73 -7.82
N VAL A 553 -5.66 26.83 -7.47
CA VAL A 553 -6.93 26.82 -6.75
C VAL A 553 -8.00 27.51 -7.60
N ILE A 554 -9.17 26.89 -7.70
CA ILE A 554 -10.37 27.50 -8.27
C ILE A 554 -11.42 27.61 -7.16
N SER A 555 -11.83 28.84 -6.85
CA SER A 555 -12.95 29.11 -5.93
C SER A 555 -14.24 29.33 -6.70
N VAL A 556 -15.30 28.66 -6.25
CA VAL A 556 -16.64 28.66 -6.85
C VAL A 556 -17.65 28.99 -5.76
N ALA A 557 -18.40 30.09 -5.92
CA ALA A 557 -19.49 30.43 -5.00
C ALA A 557 -20.65 29.43 -5.14
N LEU A 558 -21.23 29.01 -4.02
CA LEU A 558 -22.32 28.02 -3.99
C LEU A 558 -23.68 28.60 -3.59
N SER A 559 -23.79 29.93 -3.47
CA SER A 559 -25.04 30.62 -3.10
C SER A 559 -26.21 30.25 -4.01
N GLU A 560 -25.96 30.04 -5.30
CA GLU A 560 -26.98 29.74 -6.31
C GLU A 560 -27.16 28.22 -6.56
N LEU A 561 -26.46 27.34 -5.83
CA LEU A 561 -26.46 25.89 -6.09
C LEU A 561 -27.87 25.29 -6.02
N ARG A 562 -28.68 25.72 -5.04
CA ARG A 562 -30.05 25.21 -4.87
C ARG A 562 -31.03 25.75 -5.91
N GLU A 563 -30.81 26.97 -6.38
CA GLU A 563 -31.65 27.60 -7.40
C GLU A 563 -31.42 26.95 -8.77
N HIS A 564 -30.16 26.75 -9.15
CA HIS A 564 -29.79 26.16 -10.43
C HIS A 564 -29.76 24.63 -10.41
N MET A 565 -29.91 23.99 -9.24
CA MET A 565 -29.79 22.55 -8.98
C MET A 565 -28.41 21.94 -9.32
N LYS A 566 -27.55 22.68 -10.01
CA LYS A 566 -26.28 22.23 -10.54
C LYS A 566 -25.37 23.41 -10.84
N LEU A 567 -24.09 23.29 -10.49
CA LEU A 567 -23.03 24.21 -10.88
C LEU A 567 -21.91 23.42 -11.56
N GLU A 568 -21.31 23.99 -12.61
CA GLU A 568 -20.23 23.37 -13.39
C GLU A 568 -19.00 24.27 -13.43
N THR A 569 -17.82 23.66 -13.41
CA THR A 569 -16.54 24.36 -13.57
C THR A 569 -15.62 23.55 -14.47
N SER A 570 -15.22 24.17 -15.59
CA SER A 570 -14.48 23.54 -16.69
C SER A 570 -13.04 24.04 -16.72
N TRP A 571 -12.10 23.11 -16.64
CA TRP A 571 -10.67 23.38 -16.62
C TRP A 571 -9.90 22.51 -17.64
N GLY A 572 -8.68 22.89 -17.95
CA GLY A 572 -7.85 22.11 -18.87
C GLY A 572 -6.36 22.40 -18.79
N PHE A 573 -5.58 21.33 -18.92
CA PHE A 573 -4.13 21.35 -19.14
C PHE A 573 -3.86 21.15 -20.63
N VAL A 574 -3.22 22.14 -21.26
CA VAL A 574 -2.91 22.15 -22.69
C VAL A 574 -1.41 22.24 -22.87
N LYS A 575 -0.83 21.28 -23.59
CA LYS A 575 0.58 21.30 -23.96
C LYS A 575 0.82 22.41 -24.98
N LEU A 576 1.81 23.26 -24.73
CA LEU A 576 2.21 24.30 -25.66
C LEU A 576 3.19 23.74 -26.70
N ALA A 577 3.08 24.21 -27.94
CA ALA A 577 4.08 23.94 -28.96
C ALA A 577 5.43 24.55 -28.53
N ARG A 578 6.54 23.83 -28.75
CA ARG A 578 7.87 24.43 -28.59
C ARG A 578 8.00 25.53 -29.65
N LYS A 579 8.35 26.76 -29.25
CA LYS A 579 8.87 27.74 -30.21
C LYS A 579 10.14 27.14 -30.83
N GLN A 580 10.17 26.99 -32.16
CA GLN A 580 11.42 26.68 -32.85
C GLN A 580 12.34 27.89 -32.64
N VAL A 581 13.40 27.71 -31.86
CA VAL A 581 14.49 28.69 -31.84
C VAL A 581 15.17 28.52 -33.19
N LYS A 582 15.02 29.49 -34.09
CA LYS A 582 15.83 29.53 -35.31
C LYS A 582 17.30 29.57 -34.84
N PRO A 583 18.18 28.67 -35.33
CA PRO A 583 19.60 28.80 -35.06
C PRO A 583 20.04 30.17 -35.57
N VAL A 584 20.75 30.92 -34.72
CA VAL A 584 21.37 32.22 -35.03
C VAL A 584 22.50 32.01 -36.01
#